data_AF-A0A9P5RLR2-F1
#
_entry.id   AF-A0A9P5RLR2-F1
#
_cell.length_a   1.000
_cell.length_b   1.000
_cell.length_c   1.000
_cell.angle_alpha   90.00
_cell.angle_beta   90.00
_cell.angle_gamma   90.00
#
_symmetry.space_group_name_H-M   'P 1'
#
loop_
_entity.id
_entity.type
_entity.pdbx_description
1 polymer ?
#
loop_
_entity_poly.entity_id
_entity_poly.type
_entity_poly.pdbx_seq_one_letter_code
_entity_poly.pdbx_strand_id
1 'polypeptide(L)'
;MNQATLITQVTQHLQTIDAFEDEERGYLSQLQQHSIDRDGRSQSAFNGGFSKQDERARLYSVRLQIYHHAMDLLEALEGLSKEDPILMQEYLILMIETMRKRIDQMLDEVAVYTDLGHAEVGMNAVHVKANLRLVAKIEAAFGPFEDD
;
A
#
# COMPACT_ATOMS: atom_id res chain seq x y z
N MET A 1 8.53 -28.64 6.50
CA MET A 1 8.84 -27.46 7.34
C MET A 1 8.11 -27.66 8.66
N ASN A 2 8.70 -27.32 9.81
CA ASN A 2 8.05 -27.49 11.12
C ASN A 2 7.35 -26.19 11.56
N GLN A 3 6.36 -26.29 12.44
CA GLN A 3 5.57 -25.17 12.97
C GLN A 3 6.42 -23.97 13.41
N ALA A 4 7.49 -24.22 14.16
CA ALA A 4 8.38 -23.17 14.66
C ALA A 4 9.04 -22.37 13.53
N THR A 5 9.38 -23.01 12.41
CA THR A 5 9.95 -22.34 11.23
C THR A 5 8.91 -21.44 10.57
N LEU A 6 7.68 -21.91 10.42
CA LEU A 6 6.57 -21.15 9.83
C LEU A 6 6.22 -19.90 10.66
N ILE A 7 6.11 -20.05 11.98
CA ILE A 7 5.86 -18.93 12.89
C ILE A 7 6.99 -17.89 12.80
N THR A 8 8.24 -18.34 12.69
CA THR A 8 9.39 -17.44 12.54
C THR A 8 9.31 -16.66 11.22
N GLN A 9 8.97 -17.33 10.11
CA GLN A 9 8.82 -16.69 8.81
C GLN A 9 7.68 -15.66 8.82
N VAL A 10 6.50 -16.03 9.32
CA VAL A 10 5.35 -15.13 9.46
C VAL A 10 5.73 -13.89 10.28
N THR A 11 6.38 -14.10 11.43
CA THR A 11 6.84 -13.00 12.29
C THR A 11 7.80 -12.07 11.55
N GLN A 12 8.75 -12.63 10.80
CA GLN A 12 9.74 -11.84 10.05
C GLN A 12 9.08 -11.03 8.92
N HIS A 13 8.12 -11.61 8.20
CA HIS A 13 7.38 -10.89 7.17
C HIS A 13 6.54 -9.75 7.76
N LEU A 14 5.85 -9.97 8.87
CA LEU A 14 5.09 -8.92 9.57
C LEU A 14 5.99 -7.76 9.99
N GLN A 15 7.12 -8.03 10.66
CA GLN A 15 8.08 -7.00 11.06
C GLN A 15 8.65 -6.22 9.87
N THR A 16 8.86 -6.90 8.74
CA THR A 16 9.36 -6.26 7.51
C THR A 16 8.30 -5.36 6.88
N ILE A 17 7.05 -5.82 6.85
CA ILE A 17 5.91 -5.02 6.39
C ILE A 17 5.76 -3.77 7.27
N ASP A 18 5.75 -3.92 8.60
CA ASP A 18 5.66 -2.79 9.54
C ASP A 18 6.75 -1.74 9.28
N ALA A 19 8.00 -2.17 9.10
CA ALA A 19 9.11 -1.27 8.80
C ALA A 19 8.93 -0.51 7.47
N PHE A 20 8.41 -1.17 6.44
CA PHE A 20 8.10 -0.51 5.19
C PHE A 20 6.86 0.40 5.29
N GLU A 21 5.88 0.08 6.13
CA GLU A 21 4.73 0.95 6.38
C GLU A 21 5.16 2.24 7.08
N ASP A 22 6.10 2.15 8.02
CA ASP A 22 6.74 3.31 8.63
C ASP A 22 7.42 4.19 7.56
N GLU A 23 8.17 3.57 6.66
CA GLU A 23 8.83 4.28 5.55
C GLU A 23 7.81 4.91 4.59
N GLU A 24 6.75 4.19 4.24
CA GLU A 24 5.66 4.71 3.41
C GLU A 24 5.04 5.96 4.03
N ARG A 25 4.70 5.92 5.32
CA ARG A 25 4.16 7.09 6.04
C ARG A 25 5.13 8.27 5.99
N GLY A 26 6.43 8.00 6.03
CA GLY A 26 7.49 8.99 5.82
C GLY A 26 7.40 9.68 4.47
N TYR A 27 7.25 8.94 3.37
CA TYR A 27 7.09 9.55 2.04
C TYR A 27 5.73 10.22 1.84
N LEU A 28 4.66 9.64 2.36
CA LEU A 28 3.32 10.21 2.30
C LEU A 28 3.25 11.57 2.99
N SER A 29 3.84 11.71 4.18
CA SER A 29 3.89 13.00 4.87
C SER A 29 4.63 14.08 4.06
N GLN A 30 5.67 13.70 3.33
CA GLN A 30 6.39 14.62 2.44
C GLN A 30 5.56 14.97 1.20
N LEU A 31 4.74 14.04 0.72
CA LEU A 31 3.90 14.23 -0.46
C LEU A 31 2.53 14.82 -0.13
N GLN A 32 2.25 15.15 1.12
CA GLN A 32 1.05 15.88 1.53
C GLN A 32 1.30 17.38 1.57
N GLN A 33 0.33 18.16 1.10
CA GLN A 33 0.21 19.58 1.33
C GLN A 33 -0.80 19.81 2.45
N HIS A 34 -0.33 20.42 3.53
CA HIS A 34 -1.20 20.85 4.62
C HIS A 34 -1.70 22.27 4.34
N SER A 35 -3.00 22.46 4.38
CA SER A 35 -3.65 23.76 4.33
C SER A 35 -4.63 23.89 5.48
N ILE A 36 -4.97 25.12 5.85
CA ILE A 36 -6.02 25.41 6.83
C ILE A 36 -7.18 25.98 6.04
N ASP A 37 -8.36 25.37 6.16
CA ASP A 37 -9.56 25.88 5.52
C ASP A 37 -10.11 27.13 6.21
N ARG A 38 -11.18 27.71 5.64
CA ARG A 38 -11.79 28.95 6.18
C ARG A 38 -12.36 28.77 7.59
N ASP A 39 -12.63 27.55 8.01
CA ASP A 39 -13.17 27.22 9.34
C ASP A 39 -12.05 26.88 10.34
N GLY A 40 -10.78 27.05 9.96
CA GLY A 40 -9.63 26.78 10.82
C GLY A 40 -9.29 25.29 10.92
N ARG A 41 -9.85 24.42 10.08
CA ARG A 41 -9.56 22.98 10.10
C ARG A 41 -8.37 22.67 9.20
N SER A 42 -7.45 21.85 9.72
CA SER A 42 -6.33 21.34 8.94
C SER A 42 -6.82 20.34 7.91
N GLN A 43 -6.52 20.57 6.64
CA GLN A 43 -6.73 19.65 5.54
C GLN A 43 -5.36 19.20 5.02
N SER A 44 -5.19 17.90 4.77
CA SER A 44 -4.03 17.36 4.07
C SER A 44 -4.47 16.82 2.72
N ALA A 45 -4.00 17.43 1.64
CA ALA A 45 -4.24 16.94 0.29
C ALA A 45 -2.96 16.33 -0.27
N PHE A 46 -3.07 15.30 -1.09
CA PHE A 46 -1.91 14.80 -1.81
C PHE A 46 -1.41 15.86 -2.79
N ASN A 47 -0.11 16.13 -2.76
CA ASN A 47 0.53 17.08 -3.65
C ASN A 47 0.69 16.43 -5.02
N GLY A 48 0.08 16.97 -6.08
CA GLY A 48 0.26 16.50 -7.46
C GLY A 48 1.44 17.12 -8.22
N GLY A 49 2.10 18.14 -7.67
CA GLY A 49 3.10 18.95 -8.39
C GLY A 49 4.41 18.21 -8.74
N PHE A 50 5.21 18.80 -9.64
CA PHE A 50 6.44 18.18 -10.18
C PHE A 50 7.61 18.13 -9.21
N SER A 51 7.60 18.90 -8.13
CA SER A 51 8.80 19.09 -7.31
C SER A 51 9.19 17.89 -6.43
N LYS A 52 8.54 16.73 -6.59
CA LYS A 52 8.74 15.53 -5.76
C LYS A 52 8.66 14.19 -6.52
N GLN A 53 9.14 14.16 -7.77
CA GLN A 53 9.09 12.93 -8.58
C GLN A 53 9.90 11.78 -7.96
N ASP A 54 11.04 12.08 -7.33
CA ASP A 54 11.88 11.08 -6.68
C ASP A 54 11.18 10.45 -5.47
N GLU A 55 10.53 11.26 -4.63
CA GLU A 55 9.75 10.77 -3.49
C GLU A 55 8.56 9.93 -3.95
N ARG A 56 7.91 10.27 -5.08
CA ARG A 56 6.84 9.45 -5.68
C ARG A 56 7.37 8.10 -6.16
N ALA A 57 8.52 8.10 -6.81
CA ALA A 57 9.16 6.87 -7.28
C ALA A 57 9.53 5.96 -6.09
N ARG A 58 10.05 6.55 -4.99
CA ARG A 58 10.37 5.83 -3.76
C ARG A 58 9.12 5.31 -3.06
N LEU A 59 8.07 6.13 -2.93
CA LEU A 59 6.78 5.71 -2.38
C LEU A 59 6.26 4.48 -3.14
N TYR A 60 6.26 4.52 -4.48
CA TYR A 60 5.89 3.38 -5.30
C TYR A 60 6.76 2.14 -5.01
N SER A 61 8.09 2.31 -4.92
CA SER A 61 9.02 1.21 -4.63
C SER A 61 8.72 0.54 -3.29
N VAL A 62 8.49 1.33 -2.24
CA VAL A 62 8.14 0.83 -0.90
C VAL A 62 6.81 0.07 -0.93
N ARG A 63 5.80 0.61 -1.62
CA ARG A 63 4.50 -0.07 -1.77
C ARG A 63 4.64 -1.40 -2.52
N LEU A 64 5.50 -1.47 -3.52
CA LEU A 64 5.79 -2.71 -4.23
C LEU A 64 6.49 -3.74 -3.34
N GLN A 65 7.42 -3.31 -2.47
CA GLN A 65 8.07 -4.19 -1.50
C GLN A 65 7.08 -4.74 -0.47
N ILE A 66 6.19 -3.89 0.04
CA ILE A 66 5.09 -4.32 0.93
C ILE A 66 4.21 -5.36 0.23
N TYR A 67 3.82 -5.13 -1.02
CA TYR A 67 3.04 -6.10 -1.78
C TYR A 67 3.77 -7.45 -1.89
N HIS A 68 5.06 -7.46 -2.24
CA HIS A 68 5.81 -8.72 -2.33
C HIS A 68 5.89 -9.44 -0.98
N HIS A 69 6.18 -8.72 0.11
CA HIS A 69 6.23 -9.34 1.44
C HIS A 69 4.85 -9.79 1.94
N ALA A 70 3.76 -9.12 1.55
CA ALA A 70 2.42 -9.59 1.83
C ALA A 70 2.10 -10.89 1.08
N MET A 71 2.57 -11.04 -0.17
CA MET A 71 2.43 -12.30 -0.91
C MET A 71 3.24 -13.44 -0.25
N ASP A 72 4.48 -13.17 0.15
CA ASP A 72 5.31 -14.17 0.86
C ASP A 72 4.67 -14.55 2.21
N LEU A 73 4.08 -13.57 2.91
CA LEU A 73 3.34 -13.80 4.15
C LEU A 73 2.12 -14.69 3.92
N LEU A 74 1.34 -14.47 2.85
CA LEU A 74 0.20 -15.32 2.50
C LEU A 74 0.64 -16.78 2.29
N GLU A 75 1.73 -17.02 1.58
CA GLU A 75 2.27 -18.37 1.36
C GLU A 75 2.69 -19.02 2.70
N ALA A 76 3.33 -18.28 3.59
CA ALA A 76 3.69 -18.75 4.93
C ALA A 76 2.45 -19.05 5.79
N LEU A 77 1.42 -18.21 5.70
CA LEU A 77 0.15 -18.37 6.41
C LEU A 77 -0.65 -19.57 5.92
N GLU A 78 -0.66 -19.86 4.62
CA GLU A 78 -1.24 -21.10 4.07
C GLU A 78 -0.57 -22.34 4.67
N GLY A 79 0.74 -22.28 4.90
CA GLY A 79 1.47 -23.32 5.62
C GLY A 79 1.00 -23.53 7.06
N LEU A 80 0.58 -22.46 7.75
CA LEU A 80 0.05 -22.49 9.12
C LEU A 80 -1.44 -22.85 9.20
N SER A 81 -2.19 -22.75 8.09
CA SER A 81 -3.65 -22.95 8.07
C SER A 81 -4.12 -24.29 8.67
N LYS A 82 -3.28 -25.33 8.63
CA LYS A 82 -3.58 -26.66 9.19
C LYS A 82 -3.37 -26.76 10.69
N GLU A 83 -2.56 -25.87 11.26
CA GLU A 83 -2.15 -25.89 12.67
C GLU A 83 -2.89 -24.83 13.48
N ASP A 84 -3.08 -23.62 12.93
CA ASP A 84 -3.81 -22.54 13.56
C ASP A 84 -4.64 -21.74 12.52
N PRO A 85 -5.82 -22.25 12.14
CA PRO A 85 -6.67 -21.61 11.14
C PRO A 85 -7.24 -20.26 11.61
N ILE A 86 -7.41 -20.06 12.92
CA ILE A 86 -7.95 -18.81 13.47
C ILE A 86 -6.92 -17.70 13.29
N LEU A 87 -5.69 -17.94 13.74
CA LEU A 87 -4.61 -16.98 13.60
C LEU A 87 -4.33 -16.65 12.12
N MET A 88 -4.40 -17.66 11.24
CA MET A 88 -4.28 -17.45 9.80
C MET A 88 -5.34 -16.48 9.28
N GLN A 89 -6.60 -16.70 9.67
CA GLN A 89 -7.72 -15.87 9.22
C GLN A 89 -7.61 -14.43 9.74
N GLU A 90 -7.19 -14.23 10.99
CA GLU A 90 -6.98 -12.89 11.56
C GLU A 90 -5.92 -12.10 10.77
N TYR A 91 -4.78 -12.71 10.46
CA TYR A 91 -3.75 -12.06 9.65
C TYR A 91 -4.18 -11.80 8.21
N LEU A 92 -4.93 -12.72 7.62
CA LEU A 92 -5.47 -12.54 6.27
C LEU A 92 -6.41 -11.34 6.20
N ILE A 93 -7.36 -11.23 7.15
CA ILE A 93 -8.29 -10.09 7.24
C ILE A 93 -7.53 -8.78 7.38
N LEU A 94 -6.57 -8.72 8.32
CA LEU A 94 -5.74 -7.54 8.53
C LEU A 94 -5.02 -7.14 7.24
N MET A 95 -4.48 -8.11 6.50
CA MET A 95 -3.78 -7.83 5.25
C MET A 95 -4.70 -7.33 4.15
N ILE A 96 -5.89 -7.90 4.00
CA ILE A 96 -6.90 -7.42 3.05
C ILE A 96 -7.26 -5.97 3.37
N GLU A 97 -7.52 -5.63 4.64
CA GLU A 97 -7.86 -4.27 5.05
C GLU A 97 -6.74 -3.27 4.75
N THR A 98 -5.49 -3.61 5.10
CA THR A 98 -4.32 -2.78 4.82
C THR A 98 -4.14 -2.56 3.31
N MET A 99 -4.28 -3.63 2.52
CA MET A 99 -4.13 -3.57 1.07
C MET A 99 -5.25 -2.78 0.40
N ARG A 100 -6.49 -2.88 0.89
CA ARG A 100 -7.63 -2.06 0.41
C ARG A 100 -7.40 -0.58 0.67
N LYS A 101 -6.98 -0.19 1.88
CA LYS A 101 -6.63 1.21 2.19
C LYS A 101 -5.56 1.75 1.24
N ARG A 102 -4.60 0.91 0.86
CA ARG A 102 -3.53 1.26 -0.07
C ARG A 102 -4.03 1.41 -1.51
N ILE A 103 -5.00 0.60 -1.94
CA ILE A 103 -5.69 0.79 -3.22
C ILE A 103 -6.38 2.15 -3.25
N ASP A 104 -7.22 2.43 -2.25
CA ASP A 104 -7.97 3.68 -2.18
C ASP A 104 -7.03 4.89 -2.27
N GLN A 105 -5.94 4.85 -1.49
CA GLN A 105 -4.94 5.90 -1.52
C GLN A 105 -4.25 6.05 -2.88
N MET A 106 -3.90 4.94 -3.55
CA MET A 106 -3.30 5.00 -4.89
C MET A 106 -4.28 5.52 -5.95
N LEU A 107 -5.57 5.23 -5.82
CA LEU A 107 -6.61 5.75 -6.71
C LEU A 107 -6.82 7.25 -6.51
N ASP A 108 -6.82 7.72 -5.26
CA ASP A 108 -6.86 9.14 -4.94
C ASP A 108 -5.65 9.89 -5.53
N GLU A 109 -4.44 9.32 -5.40
CA GLU A 109 -3.24 9.88 -6.02
C GLU A 109 -3.33 9.94 -7.54
N VAL A 110 -3.88 8.89 -8.18
CA VAL A 110 -4.10 8.87 -9.63
C VAL A 110 -5.06 9.98 -10.04
N ALA A 111 -6.17 10.17 -9.33
CA ALA A 111 -7.11 11.25 -9.59
C ALA A 111 -6.43 12.61 -9.49
N VAL A 112 -5.64 12.83 -8.44
CA VAL A 112 -4.85 14.06 -8.26
C VAL A 112 -3.87 14.28 -9.41
N TYR A 113 -3.21 13.24 -9.91
CA TYR A 113 -2.30 13.39 -11.05
C TYR A 113 -3.03 13.70 -12.37
N THR A 114 -4.23 13.16 -12.58
CA THR A 114 -4.99 13.34 -13.82
C THR A 114 -5.76 14.64 -13.88
N ASP A 115 -6.10 15.23 -12.73
CA ASP A 115 -6.82 16.51 -12.64
C ASP A 115 -5.91 17.73 -12.88
N LEU A 116 -4.61 17.51 -13.07
CA LEU A 116 -3.65 18.55 -13.40
C LEU A 116 -3.74 18.98 -14.88
N GLY A 117 -3.16 20.13 -15.22
CA GLY A 117 -3.09 20.57 -16.61
C GLY A 117 -2.30 19.61 -17.52
N HIS A 118 -2.50 19.65 -18.84
CA HIS A 118 -1.89 18.68 -19.78
C HIS A 118 -0.37 18.49 -19.66
N ALA A 119 0.40 19.56 -19.43
CA ALA A 119 1.86 19.47 -19.27
C ALA A 119 2.25 18.69 -18.00
N GLU A 120 1.44 18.83 -16.95
CA GLU A 120 1.63 18.24 -15.63
C GLU A 120 1.30 16.75 -15.63
N VAL A 121 0.20 16.39 -16.28
CA VAL A 121 -0.22 15.00 -16.51
C VAL A 121 0.86 14.21 -17.25
N GLY A 122 1.49 14.82 -18.26
CA GLY A 122 2.56 14.18 -19.03
C GLY A 122 3.76 13.76 -18.17
N MET A 123 4.14 14.58 -17.19
CA MET A 123 5.23 14.26 -16.27
C MET A 123 4.83 13.19 -15.25
N ASN A 124 3.60 13.23 -14.74
CA ASN A 124 3.10 12.26 -13.76
C ASN A 124 2.62 10.93 -14.39
N ALA A 125 2.59 10.81 -15.72
CA ALA A 125 2.08 9.63 -16.42
C ALA A 125 2.75 8.31 -15.99
N VAL A 126 4.05 8.36 -15.64
CA VAL A 126 4.78 7.19 -15.14
C VAL A 126 4.23 6.71 -13.78
N HIS A 127 3.90 7.65 -12.90
CA HIS A 127 3.35 7.37 -11.57
C HIS A 127 1.91 6.88 -11.65
N VAL A 128 1.08 7.49 -12.52
CA VAL A 128 -0.28 7.01 -12.80
C VAL A 128 -0.24 5.55 -13.23
N LYS A 129 0.60 5.22 -14.23
CA LYS A 129 0.73 3.85 -14.74
C LYS A 129 1.28 2.88 -13.69
N ALA A 130 2.22 3.32 -12.87
CA ALA A 130 2.81 2.51 -11.82
C ALA A 130 1.77 2.17 -10.73
N ASN A 131 1.05 3.18 -10.22
CA ASN A 131 0.00 3.01 -9.22
C ASN A 131 -1.12 2.09 -9.74
N LEU A 132 -1.66 2.34 -10.95
CA LEU A 132 -2.72 1.50 -11.52
C LEU A 132 -2.29 0.03 -11.71
N ARG A 133 -1.02 -0.21 -12.08
CA ARG A 133 -0.48 -1.56 -12.18
C ARG A 133 -0.40 -2.26 -10.82
N LEU A 134 -0.04 -1.53 -9.78
CA LEU A 134 0.03 -2.10 -8.43
C LEU A 134 -1.37 -2.31 -7.85
N VAL A 135 -2.31 -1.39 -8.07
CA VAL A 135 -3.74 -1.58 -7.74
C VAL A 135 -4.23 -2.89 -8.34
N ALA A 136 -4.06 -3.09 -9.66
CA ALA A 136 -4.51 -4.32 -10.31
C ALA A 136 -3.87 -5.60 -9.74
N LYS A 137 -2.60 -5.54 -9.33
CA LYS A 137 -1.92 -6.67 -8.67
C LYS A 137 -2.50 -6.95 -7.28
N ILE A 138 -2.80 -5.92 -6.52
CA ILE A 138 -3.38 -6.04 -5.18
C ILE A 138 -4.81 -6.56 -5.29
N GLU A 139 -5.64 -6.01 -6.18
CA GLU A 139 -7.00 -6.48 -6.44
C GLU A 139 -7.01 -7.95 -6.88
N ALA A 140 -6.08 -8.37 -7.73
CA ALA A 140 -5.99 -9.77 -8.15
C ALA A 140 -5.65 -10.73 -6.99
N ALA A 141 -4.88 -10.27 -5.99
CA ALA A 141 -4.45 -11.09 -4.85
C ALA A 141 -5.39 -11.01 -3.63
N PHE A 142 -6.02 -9.86 -3.40
CA PHE A 142 -6.77 -9.53 -2.18
C PHE A 142 -8.21 -9.06 -2.44
N GLY A 143 -8.63 -8.95 -3.71
CA GLY A 143 -9.93 -8.42 -4.12
C GLY A 143 -11.14 -9.35 -3.90
N PRO A 144 -11.09 -10.66 -4.22
CA PRO A 144 -12.31 -11.49 -4.26
C PRO A 144 -12.80 -12.00 -2.89
N PHE A 145 -12.40 -11.40 -1.77
CA PHE A 145 -13.07 -11.62 -0.48
C PHE A 145 -14.32 -10.74 -0.42
N GLU A 146 -15.33 -11.08 -1.22
CA GLU A 146 -16.71 -10.63 -0.99
C GLU A 146 -17.29 -11.47 0.16
N ASP A 147 -18.06 -10.81 1.04
CA ASP A 147 -18.76 -11.41 2.18
C ASP A 147 -19.74 -12.49 1.70
N ASP A 148 -19.31 -13.76 1.70
CA ASP A 148 -20.19 -14.94 1.69
C ASP A 148 -20.65 -15.30 3.12
#